data_AF-A0A5N5HXR6-F1
#
_entry.id   AF-A0A5N5HXR6-F1
#
_cell.length_a   1.000
_cell.length_b   1.000
_cell.length_c   1.000
_cell.angle_alpha   90.00
_cell.angle_beta   90.00
_cell.angle_gamma   90.00
#
_symmetry.space_group_name_H-M   'P 1'
#
loop_
_entity.id
_entity.type
_entity.pdbx_description
1 polymer ?
#
loop_
_entity_poly.entity_id
_entity_poly.type
_entity_poly.pdbx_seq_one_letter_code
_entity_poly.pdbx_strand_id
1 'polypeptide(L)'
;MGRKQNDPEATHYFSFVLLLVVLVSCALVYTFVSAVLKPNDASSFSELESLTLVEEGSGVGMEGESGGGCCRGTENLELWGAAVKWGSEFKFSSSEECCKACKSMCTGTDGPCLCDSWVFCGNKEACGSKFGECWLKKQKDTLAPQRQEVGETVMWTSGLIFGKGEGIVGLETEYGTLHIKLFPECAPHSVAYILELLALRHCAGCQFYRAESRGQSWDSEGNHIKNTPFGPPFALVQGTLEAQGGTFNKIPTEVCPTIRRGSVAWIGSGPEFFISLANHVEWKKDYTVFASVLPEDMNIAEKIAQLPTTPEVWNSINVTVLEKPVPLLLRRIKTSHGDLTANMKSN
;
A
#
# COMPACT_ATOMS: atom_id res chain seq x y z
N MET A 1 -21.58 27.22 -76.70
CA MET A 1 -21.20 26.53 -75.44
C MET A 1 -21.89 27.25 -74.28
N GLY A 2 -23.09 26.77 -73.87
CA GLY A 2 -23.77 27.23 -72.66
C GLY A 2 -23.51 26.24 -71.54
N ARG A 3 -22.85 26.68 -70.46
CA ARG A 3 -22.42 25.86 -69.33
C ARG A 3 -23.57 25.74 -68.32
N LYS A 4 -24.00 24.52 -68.05
CA LYS A 4 -25.06 24.16 -67.09
C LYS A 4 -24.59 24.45 -65.66
N GLN A 5 -25.40 25.17 -64.86
CA GLN A 5 -25.17 25.36 -63.42
C GLN A 5 -25.56 24.07 -62.66
N ASN A 6 -24.69 23.62 -61.76
CA ASN A 6 -24.98 22.55 -60.81
C ASN A 6 -25.35 23.19 -59.47
N ASP A 7 -26.52 22.85 -58.93
CA ASP A 7 -27.03 23.34 -57.65
C ASP A 7 -26.26 22.76 -56.44
N PRO A 8 -25.88 23.59 -55.45
CA PRO A 8 -25.17 23.15 -54.24
C PRO A 8 -26.09 22.58 -53.14
N GLU A 9 -27.41 22.64 -53.29
CA GLU A 9 -28.37 22.20 -52.25
C GLU A 9 -28.45 20.68 -52.07
N ALA A 10 -28.21 19.89 -53.13
CA ALA A 10 -28.32 18.43 -53.08
C ALA A 10 -27.24 17.77 -52.20
N THR A 11 -26.05 18.38 -52.10
CA THR A 11 -24.88 17.80 -51.41
C THR A 11 -25.01 17.90 -49.89
N HIS A 12 -25.60 18.97 -49.37
CA HIS A 12 -25.81 19.16 -47.93
C HIS A 12 -26.88 18.22 -47.36
N TYR A 13 -27.94 17.97 -48.13
CA TYR A 13 -29.02 17.05 -47.71
C TYR A 13 -28.51 15.60 -47.62
N PHE A 14 -27.69 15.17 -48.58
CA PHE A 14 -27.12 13.83 -48.59
C PHE A 14 -26.17 13.58 -47.42
N SER A 15 -25.36 14.59 -47.06
CA SER A 15 -24.45 14.54 -45.90
C SER A 15 -25.20 14.44 -44.57
N PHE A 16 -26.30 15.19 -44.40
CA PHE A 16 -27.13 15.12 -43.19
C PHE A 16 -27.86 13.78 -43.06
N VAL A 17 -28.38 13.25 -44.16
CA VAL A 17 -29.03 11.92 -44.18
C VAL A 17 -28.04 10.82 -43.81
N LEU A 18 -26.81 10.87 -44.31
CA LEU A 18 -25.79 9.88 -43.98
C LEU A 18 -25.42 9.91 -42.48
N LEU A 19 -25.31 11.11 -41.90
CA LEU A 19 -25.01 11.30 -40.49
C LEU A 19 -26.15 10.78 -39.59
N LEU A 20 -27.40 10.99 -39.98
CA LEU A 20 -28.57 10.45 -39.28
C LEU A 20 -28.62 8.92 -39.36
N VAL A 21 -28.32 8.32 -40.52
CA VAL A 21 -28.28 6.86 -40.67
C VAL A 21 -27.20 6.24 -39.78
N VAL A 22 -26.02 6.86 -39.68
CA VAL A 22 -24.95 6.40 -38.80
C VAL A 22 -25.39 6.47 -37.33
N LEU A 23 -25.99 7.59 -36.89
CA LEU A 23 -26.44 7.74 -35.51
C LEU A 23 -27.53 6.72 -35.12
N VAL A 24 -28.49 6.46 -36.01
CA VAL A 24 -29.51 5.44 -35.80
C VAL A 24 -28.90 4.04 -35.74
N SER A 25 -27.93 3.74 -36.61
CA SER A 25 -27.25 2.44 -36.59
C SER A 25 -26.45 2.21 -35.29
N CYS A 26 -25.75 3.23 -34.79
CA CYS A 26 -25.03 3.15 -33.52
C CYS A 26 -25.98 3.00 -32.32
N ALA A 27 -27.12 3.70 -32.32
CA ALA A 27 -28.12 3.56 -31.27
C ALA A 27 -28.72 2.14 -31.24
N LEU A 28 -29.02 1.56 -32.41
CA LEU A 28 -29.53 0.19 -32.51
C LEU A 28 -28.49 -0.83 -32.01
N VAL A 29 -27.21 -0.68 -32.41
CA VAL A 29 -26.12 -1.54 -31.92
C VAL A 29 -25.97 -1.43 -30.39
N TYR A 30 -26.01 -0.20 -29.85
CA TYR A 30 -25.93 0.03 -28.40
C TYR A 30 -27.09 -0.66 -27.67
N THR A 31 -28.33 -0.49 -28.14
CA THR A 31 -29.49 -1.16 -27.51
C THR A 31 -29.41 -2.68 -27.57
N PHE A 32 -28.88 -3.24 -28.66
CA PHE A 32 -28.74 -4.68 -28.82
C PHE A 32 -27.65 -5.25 -27.92
N VAL A 33 -26.49 -4.57 -27.83
CA VAL A 33 -25.39 -4.96 -26.94
C VAL A 33 -25.80 -4.83 -25.47
N SER A 34 -26.53 -3.79 -25.09
CA SER A 34 -27.06 -3.62 -23.73
C SER A 34 -28.15 -4.64 -23.37
N ALA A 35 -28.91 -5.15 -24.34
CA ALA A 35 -29.88 -6.22 -24.12
C ALA A 35 -29.22 -7.60 -24.01
N VAL A 36 -28.14 -7.86 -24.77
CA VAL A 36 -27.39 -9.12 -24.75
C VAL A 36 -26.47 -9.24 -23.53
N LEU A 37 -25.95 -8.12 -23.03
CA LEU A 37 -25.07 -8.07 -21.85
C LEU A 37 -25.82 -7.87 -20.52
N LYS A 38 -27.15 -7.97 -20.49
CA LYS A 38 -27.90 -7.97 -19.24
C LYS A 38 -27.58 -9.26 -18.46
N PRO A 39 -26.95 -9.18 -17.27
CA PRO A 39 -26.80 -10.35 -16.42
C PRO A 39 -28.19 -10.79 -15.97
N ASN A 40 -28.48 -12.08 -16.07
CA ASN A 40 -29.64 -12.68 -15.40
C ASN A 40 -29.45 -12.54 -13.88
N ASP A 41 -30.25 -11.69 -13.24
CA ASP A 41 -30.44 -11.69 -11.79
C ASP A 41 -31.17 -12.97 -11.39
N ALA A 42 -30.41 -14.05 -11.20
CA ALA A 42 -30.87 -15.25 -10.51
C ALA A 42 -29.67 -16.11 -10.08
N SER A 43 -29.05 -15.77 -8.95
CA SER A 43 -28.46 -16.78 -8.06
C SER A 43 -28.12 -16.19 -6.68
N SER A 44 -28.98 -16.52 -5.71
CA SER A 44 -28.62 -16.92 -4.34
C SER A 44 -27.65 -16.01 -3.56
N PHE A 45 -28.20 -14.98 -2.91
CA PHE A 45 -27.65 -14.45 -1.67
C PHE A 45 -27.83 -15.48 -0.54
N SER A 46 -26.81 -16.31 -0.31
CA SER A 46 -26.72 -17.10 0.92
C SER A 46 -25.28 -17.61 1.07
N GLU A 47 -24.38 -16.73 1.50
CA GLU A 47 -23.15 -17.03 2.26
C GLU A 47 -22.36 -15.73 2.52
N LEU A 48 -22.99 -14.79 3.24
CA LEU A 48 -22.30 -13.67 3.90
C LEU A 48 -22.75 -13.62 5.37
N GLU A 49 -22.66 -14.78 6.03
CA GLU A 49 -22.97 -14.93 7.45
C GLU A 49 -21.84 -15.63 8.23
N SER A 50 -20.66 -15.78 7.60
CA SER A 50 -19.47 -16.38 8.24
C SER A 50 -18.36 -15.37 8.58
N LEU A 51 -18.60 -14.05 8.46
CA LEU A 51 -17.63 -13.00 8.86
C LEU A 51 -18.00 -12.33 10.19
N THR A 52 -18.98 -12.85 10.92
CA THR A 52 -19.49 -12.27 12.17
C THR A 52 -19.32 -13.20 13.36
N LEU A 53 -18.11 -13.72 13.61
CA LEU A 53 -17.76 -14.38 14.88
C LEU A 53 -16.26 -14.33 15.18
N VAL A 54 -15.62 -13.15 15.18
CA VAL A 54 -14.43 -12.90 16.04
C VAL A 54 -14.34 -11.42 16.40
N GLU A 55 -15.32 -10.90 17.15
CA GLU A 55 -15.09 -9.70 17.98
C GLU A 55 -16.13 -9.68 19.11
N GLU A 56 -15.90 -10.53 20.10
CA GLU A 56 -16.06 -10.24 21.54
C GLU A 56 -15.73 -11.52 22.33
N GLY A 57 -14.74 -11.44 23.22
CA GLY A 57 -14.43 -12.52 24.16
C GLY A 57 -13.12 -13.28 23.95
N SER A 58 -12.03 -12.58 23.66
CA SER A 58 -10.69 -13.00 24.08
C SER A 58 -9.79 -11.78 24.18
N GLY A 59 -10.01 -11.04 25.27
CA GLY A 59 -8.94 -10.23 25.84
C GLY A 59 -7.80 -11.14 26.25
N VAL A 60 -6.88 -11.39 25.32
CA VAL A 60 -5.48 -11.61 25.67
C VAL A 60 -4.85 -10.24 25.49
N GLY A 61 -4.64 -9.56 26.61
CA GLY A 61 -4.07 -8.23 26.63
C GLY A 61 -2.79 -8.18 25.80
N MET A 62 -2.72 -7.20 24.90
CA MET A 62 -1.46 -6.51 24.64
C MET A 62 -1.10 -5.68 25.88
N GLU A 63 -0.95 -6.35 27.02
CA GLU A 63 -0.25 -5.85 28.19
C GLU A 63 1.04 -6.65 28.26
N GLY A 64 2.12 -6.08 27.70
CA GLY A 64 3.44 -6.68 27.81
C GLY A 64 4.38 -6.54 26.62
N GLU A 65 4.38 -5.44 25.86
CA GLU A 65 5.57 -5.09 25.08
C GLU A 65 5.89 -3.59 25.23
N SER A 66 6.77 -3.30 26.19
CA SER A 66 7.45 -2.01 26.26
C SER A 66 8.30 -1.83 24.99
N GLY A 67 7.85 -0.95 24.10
CA GLY A 67 8.53 -0.52 22.88
C GLY A 67 7.63 0.53 22.22
N GLY A 68 8.10 1.78 22.15
CA GLY A 68 7.26 2.97 21.85
C GLY A 68 6.22 2.74 20.76
N GLY A 69 4.97 3.11 21.05
CA GLY A 69 3.83 2.83 20.19
C GLY A 69 3.94 3.41 18.78
N CYS A 70 3.18 2.86 17.86
CA CYS A 70 3.07 3.42 16.51
C CYS A 70 2.29 4.73 16.53
N CYS A 71 3.01 5.84 16.38
CA CYS A 71 2.51 7.14 15.95
C CYS A 71 3.67 8.10 15.69
N ARG A 72 4.43 7.81 14.64
CA ARG A 72 5.62 8.57 14.22
C ARG A 72 5.33 9.39 12.96
N GLY A 73 6.13 10.42 12.75
CA GLY A 73 6.14 11.22 11.54
C GLY A 73 7.56 11.49 11.08
N THR A 74 7.68 12.09 9.89
CA THR A 74 8.94 12.53 9.31
C THR A 74 9.14 14.00 9.66
N GLU A 75 10.26 14.31 10.30
CA GLU A 75 10.69 15.69 10.55
C GLU A 75 11.02 16.40 9.24
N ASN A 76 10.97 17.73 9.26
CA ASN A 76 11.34 18.58 8.12
C ASN A 76 10.53 18.28 6.84
N LEU A 77 9.26 17.95 7.02
CA LEU A 77 8.32 17.63 5.95
C LEU A 77 7.00 18.36 6.21
N GLU A 78 6.48 19.06 5.21
CA GLU A 78 5.13 19.64 5.22
C GLU A 78 4.24 18.90 4.21
N LEU A 79 3.32 18.09 4.73
CA LEU A 79 2.25 17.51 3.92
C LEU A 79 1.13 18.54 3.73
N TRP A 80 0.76 18.78 2.47
CA TRP A 80 -0.37 19.62 2.10
C TRP A 80 -1.67 18.83 2.12
N GLY A 81 -2.82 19.50 2.19
CA GLY A 81 -4.12 18.85 2.15
C GLY A 81 -5.22 19.77 2.67
N ALA A 82 -6.47 19.39 2.43
CA ALA A 82 -7.62 20.11 2.95
C ALA A 82 -7.64 19.99 4.49
N ALA A 83 -7.82 21.11 5.19
CA ALA A 83 -7.84 21.11 6.65
C ALA A 83 -9.13 20.47 7.17
N VAL A 84 -8.97 19.46 8.02
CA VAL A 84 -10.04 18.78 8.77
C VAL A 84 -10.14 19.39 10.17
N LYS A 85 -8.99 19.72 10.78
CA LYS A 85 -8.88 20.55 11.99
C LYS A 85 -7.80 21.61 11.80
N TRP A 86 -8.13 22.83 12.20
CA TRP A 86 -7.23 23.98 12.10
C TRP A 86 -6.28 24.02 13.30
N GLY A 87 -4.97 24.02 13.04
CA GLY A 87 -3.96 23.94 14.09
C GLY A 87 -3.86 25.17 14.99
N SER A 88 -4.36 26.32 14.54
CA SER A 88 -4.42 27.56 15.35
C SER A 88 -5.20 27.37 16.66
N GLU A 89 -6.22 26.50 16.64
CA GLU A 89 -7.08 26.18 17.79
C GLU A 89 -6.87 24.75 18.31
N PHE A 90 -6.05 23.96 17.61
CA PHE A 90 -5.83 22.55 17.90
C PHE A 90 -4.35 22.31 18.14
N LYS A 91 -3.97 22.25 19.43
CA LYS A 91 -2.57 22.20 19.86
C LYS A 91 -2.28 21.00 20.75
N PHE A 92 -1.08 20.45 20.58
CA PHE A 92 -0.56 19.34 21.38
C PHE A 92 0.86 19.61 21.86
N SER A 93 1.33 18.78 22.78
CA SER A 93 2.69 18.85 23.30
C SER A 93 3.70 18.04 22.46
N SER A 94 3.21 17.13 21.62
CA SER A 94 4.03 16.25 20.79
C SER A 94 3.39 15.87 19.45
N SER A 95 4.24 15.45 18.51
CA SER A 95 3.81 14.88 17.23
C SER A 95 3.05 13.56 17.41
N GLU A 96 3.40 12.77 18.42
CA GLU A 96 2.71 11.52 18.75
C GLU A 96 1.24 11.76 19.12
N GLU A 97 0.96 12.79 19.93
CA GLU A 97 -0.41 13.20 20.27
C GLU A 97 -1.18 13.68 19.03
N CYS A 98 -0.53 14.45 18.15
CA CYS A 98 -1.13 14.90 16.89
C CYS A 98 -1.46 13.72 15.96
N CYS A 99 -0.56 12.75 15.83
CA CYS A 99 -0.80 11.50 15.12
C CYS A 99 -1.98 10.72 15.69
N LYS A 100 -2.02 10.52 17.01
CA LYS A 100 -3.11 9.82 17.70
C LYS A 100 -4.46 10.52 17.48
N ALA A 101 -4.46 11.84 17.44
CA ALA A 101 -5.66 12.63 17.15
C ALA A 101 -6.13 12.47 15.70
N CYS A 102 -5.23 12.35 14.71
CA CYS A 102 -5.60 12.01 13.35
C CYS A 102 -6.18 10.58 13.28
N LYS A 103 -5.47 9.63 13.90
CA LYS A 103 -5.84 8.21 13.93
C LYS A 103 -7.19 7.95 14.60
N SER A 104 -7.55 8.71 15.63
CA SER A 104 -8.86 8.61 16.28
C SER A 104 -10.03 9.08 15.40
N MET A 105 -9.74 9.71 14.25
CA MET A 105 -10.73 10.04 13.23
C MET A 105 -10.90 8.94 12.16
N CYS A 106 -10.26 7.78 12.35
CA CYS A 106 -10.38 6.58 11.53
C CYS A 106 -11.28 5.51 12.19
N THR A 107 -12.43 5.92 12.74
CA THR A 107 -13.33 5.03 13.50
C THR A 107 -14.41 4.34 12.66
N GLY A 108 -14.45 4.58 11.35
CA GLY A 108 -15.44 3.97 10.46
C GLY A 108 -15.25 2.45 10.34
N THR A 109 -16.35 1.71 10.43
CA THR A 109 -16.35 0.25 10.18
C THR A 109 -16.07 -0.07 8.72
N ASP A 110 -16.37 0.86 7.79
CA ASP A 110 -16.05 0.84 6.38
C ASP A 110 -15.78 2.28 5.87
N GLY A 111 -14.74 2.45 5.03
CA GLY A 111 -14.45 3.71 4.33
C GLY A 111 -13.15 4.43 4.75
N PRO A 112 -12.76 5.47 3.98
CA PRO A 112 -11.50 6.20 4.19
C PRO A 112 -11.54 7.05 5.45
N CYS A 113 -10.38 7.26 6.09
CA CYS A 113 -10.30 8.11 7.28
C CYS A 113 -10.74 9.56 7.00
N LEU A 114 -11.38 10.22 7.97
CA LEU A 114 -11.65 11.67 7.88
C LEU A 114 -10.34 12.47 7.91
N CYS A 115 -9.35 12.01 8.68
CA CYS A 115 -7.98 12.51 8.68
C CYS A 115 -7.06 11.38 8.23
N ASP A 116 -6.30 11.59 7.16
CA ASP A 116 -5.31 10.63 6.65
C ASP A 116 -3.90 11.22 6.59
N SER A 117 -3.74 12.45 7.04
CA SER A 117 -2.47 13.15 7.13
C SER A 117 -2.51 14.22 8.21
N TRP A 118 -1.36 14.51 8.81
CA TRP A 118 -1.25 15.52 9.86
C TRP A 118 0.09 16.24 9.76
N VAL A 119 0.14 17.50 10.22
CA VAL A 119 1.39 18.24 10.42
C VAL A 119 1.43 18.85 11.82
N PHE A 120 2.59 18.80 12.46
CA PHE A 120 2.81 19.26 13.84
C PHE A 120 4.06 20.13 13.94
N CYS A 121 3.98 21.22 14.72
CA CYS A 121 5.13 22.10 14.96
C CYS A 121 5.69 21.91 16.37
N GLY A 122 6.76 21.11 16.48
CA GLY A 122 7.33 20.70 17.77
C GLY A 122 8.56 21.49 18.25
N ASN A 123 9.20 22.28 17.38
CA ASN A 123 10.40 23.03 17.75
C ASN A 123 10.04 24.47 18.12
N LYS A 124 10.14 24.84 19.40
CA LYS A 124 9.72 26.17 19.89
C LYS A 124 10.40 27.33 19.17
N GLU A 125 11.67 27.21 18.82
CA GLU A 125 12.45 28.26 18.17
C GLU A 125 12.04 28.41 16.70
N ALA A 126 11.97 27.31 15.96
CA ALA A 126 11.59 27.32 14.55
C ALA A 126 10.10 27.67 14.35
N CYS A 127 9.23 27.23 15.25
CA CYS A 127 7.78 27.36 15.13
C CYS A 127 7.24 28.75 15.53
N GLY A 128 7.93 29.46 16.44
CA GLY A 128 7.44 30.74 16.97
C GLY A 128 6.00 30.65 17.50
N SER A 129 5.10 31.45 16.93
CA SER A 129 3.66 31.45 17.32
C SER A 129 2.92 30.16 17.01
N LYS A 130 3.45 29.35 16.08
CA LYS A 130 2.88 28.06 15.65
C LYS A 130 3.29 26.88 16.53
N PHE A 131 4.08 27.13 17.58
CA PHE A 131 4.50 26.07 18.47
C PHE A 131 3.29 25.32 19.06
N GLY A 132 3.36 23.99 18.97
CA GLY A 132 2.32 23.06 19.40
C GLY A 132 1.16 22.90 18.43
N GLU A 133 1.07 23.69 17.33
CA GLU A 133 -0.02 23.54 16.36
C GLU A 133 -0.02 22.15 15.74
N CYS A 134 -1.20 21.53 15.73
CA CYS A 134 -1.48 20.26 15.08
C CYS A 134 -2.57 20.46 14.03
N TRP A 135 -2.22 20.28 12.76
CA TRP A 135 -3.13 20.42 11.64
C TRP A 135 -3.51 19.03 11.16
N LEU A 136 -4.78 18.67 11.32
CA LEU A 136 -5.33 17.44 10.77
C LEU A 136 -5.83 17.71 9.36
N LYS A 137 -5.45 16.88 8.40
CA LYS A 137 -5.64 17.11 6.97
C LYS A 137 -6.21 15.87 6.27
N LYS A 138 -6.76 16.11 5.08
CA LYS A 138 -7.21 15.10 4.14
C LYS A 138 -6.41 15.20 2.83
N GLN A 139 -5.81 14.10 2.42
CA GLN A 139 -5.15 13.92 1.13
C GLN A 139 -6.17 13.66 0.03
N LYS A 140 -5.87 14.13 -1.18
CA LYS A 140 -6.63 13.72 -2.37
C LYS A 140 -6.35 12.26 -2.74
N ASP A 141 -5.10 11.84 -2.55
CA ASP A 141 -4.60 10.50 -2.82
C ASP A 141 -3.56 10.15 -1.76
N THR A 142 -3.87 9.18 -0.91
CA THR A 142 -3.01 8.75 0.20
C THR A 142 -1.76 7.99 -0.27
N LEU A 143 -1.79 7.41 -1.48
CA LEU A 143 -0.65 6.74 -2.11
C LEU A 143 0.19 7.68 -2.99
N ALA A 144 -0.25 8.94 -3.18
CA ALA A 144 0.55 10.03 -3.74
C ALA A 144 0.29 11.31 -2.93
N PRO A 145 0.76 11.35 -1.66
CA PRO A 145 0.48 12.46 -0.76
C PRO A 145 1.07 13.75 -1.31
N GLN A 146 0.31 14.83 -1.23
CA GLN A 146 0.75 16.13 -1.70
C GLN A 146 1.75 16.72 -0.70
N ARG A 147 2.95 17.03 -1.17
CA ARG A 147 4.01 17.68 -0.39
C ARG A 147 4.05 19.16 -0.73
N GLN A 148 4.11 20.04 0.28
CA GLN A 148 4.33 21.47 0.07
C GLN A 148 5.82 21.78 0.09
N GLU A 149 6.52 21.36 1.14
CA GLU A 149 7.93 21.65 1.34
C GLU A 149 8.64 20.48 2.05
N VAL A 150 9.93 20.29 1.74
CA VAL A 150 10.80 19.27 2.33
C VAL A 150 12.19 19.89 2.54
N GLY A 151 12.83 19.62 3.67
CA GLY A 151 14.22 20.01 3.94
C GLY A 151 14.41 20.71 5.27
N GLU A 152 15.66 20.91 5.69
CA GLU A 152 16.05 21.37 7.04
C GLU A 152 15.40 22.70 7.49
N THR A 153 14.97 23.54 6.54
CA THR A 153 14.27 24.80 6.81
C THR A 153 12.80 24.61 7.19
N VAL A 154 12.23 23.42 6.95
CA VAL A 154 10.84 23.10 7.24
C VAL A 154 10.67 22.80 8.72
N MET A 155 9.89 23.61 9.43
CA MET A 155 9.63 23.46 10.86
C MET A 155 8.62 22.35 11.22
N TRP A 156 7.95 21.78 10.22
CA TRP A 156 6.88 20.80 10.40
C TRP A 156 7.41 19.37 10.48
N THR A 157 6.81 18.60 11.38
CA THR A 157 6.82 17.13 11.35
C THR A 157 5.49 16.67 10.78
N SER A 158 5.51 15.78 9.79
CA SER A 158 4.28 15.29 9.16
C SER A 158 4.18 13.77 9.16
N GLY A 159 2.95 13.24 9.12
CA GLY A 159 2.72 11.81 8.99
C GLY A 159 1.44 11.50 8.21
N LEU A 160 1.33 10.24 7.80
CA LEU A 160 0.15 9.68 7.14
C LEU A 160 -0.56 8.71 8.07
N ILE A 161 -1.86 8.53 7.86
CA ILE A 161 -2.68 7.49 8.47
C ILE A 161 -3.43 6.77 7.36
N PHE A 162 -3.36 5.43 7.35
CA PHE A 162 -4.13 4.61 6.43
C PHE A 162 -5.25 3.89 7.18
N GLY A 163 -6.49 4.16 6.76
CA GLY A 163 -7.68 3.51 7.31
C GLY A 163 -7.81 2.04 6.94
N LYS A 164 -8.95 1.46 7.30
CA LYS A 164 -9.31 0.10 6.89
C LYS A 164 -9.47 0.07 5.36
N GLY A 165 -8.78 -0.86 4.70
CA GLY A 165 -8.80 -0.98 3.23
C GLY A 165 -7.97 0.07 2.47
N GLU A 166 -7.30 1.00 3.17
CA GLU A 166 -6.39 1.97 2.56
C GLU A 166 -4.93 1.57 2.76
N GLY A 167 -4.02 2.20 2.00
CA GLY A 167 -2.59 1.92 2.14
C GLY A 167 -2.16 0.55 1.62
N ILE A 168 -2.98 -0.06 0.76
CA ILE A 168 -2.73 -1.40 0.21
C ILE A 168 -2.10 -1.26 -1.17
N VAL A 169 -0.98 -1.95 -1.37
CA VAL A 169 -0.21 -1.94 -2.62
C VAL A 169 0.10 -3.37 -3.03
N GLY A 170 0.20 -3.62 -4.34
CA GLY A 170 0.45 -4.96 -4.88
C GLY A 170 1.92 -5.17 -5.22
N LEU A 171 2.49 -6.29 -4.78
CA LEU A 171 3.71 -6.87 -5.34
C LEU A 171 3.28 -7.92 -6.38
N GLU A 172 3.22 -7.52 -7.63
CA GLU A 172 2.80 -8.39 -8.74
C GLU A 172 3.96 -9.26 -9.23
N THR A 173 3.71 -10.57 -9.33
CA THR A 173 4.65 -11.58 -9.83
C THR A 173 3.93 -12.50 -10.82
N GLU A 174 4.69 -13.37 -11.50
CA GLU A 174 4.09 -14.42 -12.35
C GLU A 174 3.26 -15.47 -11.55
N TYR A 175 3.40 -15.51 -10.22
CA TYR A 175 2.71 -16.45 -9.34
C TYR A 175 1.44 -15.89 -8.70
N GLY A 176 1.18 -14.59 -8.87
CA GLY A 176 0.09 -13.87 -8.23
C GLY A 176 0.52 -12.48 -7.77
N THR A 177 -0.43 -11.73 -7.21
CA THR A 177 -0.16 -10.42 -6.58
C THR A 177 -0.29 -10.53 -5.08
N LEU A 178 0.79 -10.21 -4.36
CA LEU A 178 0.75 -10.07 -2.91
C LEU A 178 0.28 -8.67 -2.58
N HIS A 179 -0.92 -8.52 -2.05
CA HIS A 179 -1.35 -7.24 -1.49
C HIS A 179 -0.73 -7.06 -0.11
N ILE A 180 -0.01 -5.95 0.08
CA ILE A 180 0.60 -5.58 1.35
C ILE A 180 -0.05 -4.30 1.87
N LYS A 181 -0.42 -4.31 3.16
CA LYS A 181 -0.91 -3.13 3.88
C LYS A 181 0.27 -2.42 4.53
N LEU A 182 0.49 -1.15 4.17
CA LEU A 182 1.59 -0.31 4.67
C LEU A 182 1.28 0.28 6.05
N PHE A 183 2.32 0.53 6.85
CA PHE A 183 2.23 1.04 8.23
C PHE A 183 2.88 2.42 8.42
N PRO A 184 2.28 3.51 7.90
CA PRO A 184 2.90 4.83 7.93
C PRO A 184 3.09 5.37 9.35
N GLU A 185 2.26 4.97 10.33
CA GLU A 185 2.42 5.40 11.71
C GLU A 185 3.56 4.69 12.46
N CYS A 186 4.01 3.54 11.97
CA CYS A 186 5.08 2.74 12.57
C CYS A 186 6.42 2.97 11.85
N ALA A 187 6.37 3.08 10.52
CA ALA A 187 7.54 3.13 9.64
C ALA A 187 7.38 4.21 8.54
N PRO A 188 7.23 5.50 8.89
CA PRO A 188 6.99 6.58 7.93
C PRO A 188 8.05 6.70 6.82
N HIS A 189 9.34 6.52 7.14
CA HIS A 189 10.40 6.61 6.14
C HIS A 189 10.38 5.42 5.17
N SER A 190 10.14 4.22 5.70
CA SER A 190 9.97 3.01 4.88
C SER A 190 8.77 3.16 3.95
N VAL A 191 7.63 3.61 4.46
CA VAL A 191 6.42 3.82 3.64
C VAL A 191 6.66 4.90 2.59
N ALA A 192 7.32 6.01 2.93
CA ALA A 192 7.66 7.05 1.96
C ALA A 192 8.49 6.50 0.79
N TYR A 193 9.46 5.61 1.07
CA TYR A 193 10.24 4.94 0.03
C TYR A 193 9.36 4.05 -0.88
N ILE A 194 8.44 3.28 -0.32
CA ILE A 194 7.49 2.47 -1.11
C ILE A 194 6.62 3.37 -2.00
N LEU A 195 6.16 4.52 -1.50
CA LEU A 195 5.38 5.47 -2.30
C LEU A 195 6.19 6.09 -3.45
N GLU A 196 7.49 6.33 -3.23
CA GLU A 196 8.40 6.80 -4.28
C GLU A 196 8.63 5.73 -5.35
N LEU A 197 8.81 4.47 -4.96
CA LEU A 197 8.87 3.35 -5.90
C LEU A 197 7.56 3.18 -6.69
N LEU A 198 6.39 3.37 -6.06
CA LEU A 198 5.08 3.31 -6.74
C LEU A 198 4.90 4.38 -7.81
N ALA A 199 5.58 5.52 -7.68
CA ALA A 199 5.56 6.57 -8.68
C ALA A 199 6.42 6.21 -9.91
N LEU A 200 7.33 5.25 -9.77
CA LEU A 200 8.12 4.73 -10.89
C LEU A 200 7.25 3.79 -11.73
N ARG A 201 7.37 3.89 -13.07
CA ARG A 201 6.65 3.00 -13.98
C ARG A 201 7.13 1.55 -13.92
N HIS A 202 8.40 1.34 -13.59
CA HIS A 202 9.02 0.02 -13.48
C HIS A 202 10.12 0.05 -12.41
N CYS A 203 10.18 -0.99 -11.58
CA CYS A 203 11.33 -1.28 -10.73
C CYS A 203 12.17 -2.38 -11.39
N ALA A 204 13.05 -2.01 -12.32
CA ALA A 204 13.81 -2.96 -13.14
C ALA A 204 14.81 -3.85 -12.36
N GLY A 205 14.94 -3.68 -11.04
CA GLY A 205 15.75 -4.53 -10.15
C GLY A 205 14.96 -5.25 -9.06
N CYS A 206 13.66 -4.98 -8.92
CA CYS A 206 12.86 -5.58 -7.84
C CYS A 206 12.58 -7.06 -8.12
N GLN A 207 12.95 -7.93 -7.18
CA GLN A 207 12.80 -9.38 -7.31
C GLN A 207 12.89 -10.09 -5.96
N PHE A 208 12.32 -11.28 -5.89
CA PHE A 208 12.66 -12.28 -4.87
C PHE A 208 13.78 -13.18 -5.38
N TYR A 209 14.80 -13.42 -4.56
CA TYR A 209 15.93 -14.28 -4.93
C TYR A 209 16.20 -15.38 -3.90
N ARG A 210 15.63 -15.30 -2.70
CA ARG A 210 15.79 -16.32 -1.66
C ARG A 210 14.42 -16.78 -1.18
N ALA A 211 14.28 -18.09 -1.02
CA ALA A 211 13.02 -18.73 -0.68
C ALA A 211 13.29 -19.90 0.26
N GLU A 212 12.68 -19.87 1.44
CA GLU A 212 12.81 -20.88 2.47
C GLU A 212 11.43 -21.25 3.00
N SER A 213 11.03 -22.50 2.77
CA SER A 213 9.76 -23.00 3.28
C SER A 213 9.76 -23.08 4.83
N ARG A 214 8.60 -23.37 5.41
CA ARG A 214 8.49 -23.62 6.87
C ARG A 214 9.19 -24.90 7.33
N GLY A 215 9.61 -25.77 6.42
CA GLY A 215 10.17 -27.08 6.76
C GLY A 215 9.28 -27.83 7.75
N GLN A 216 9.90 -28.38 8.80
CA GLN A 216 9.20 -29.08 9.90
C GLN A 216 9.23 -28.28 11.21
N SER A 217 9.64 -27.02 11.17
CA SER A 217 9.86 -26.19 12.36
C SER A 217 8.68 -25.30 12.72
N TRP A 218 7.75 -25.07 11.78
CA TRP A 218 6.53 -24.32 12.01
C TRP A 218 5.30 -25.07 11.48
N ASP A 219 4.17 -24.85 12.13
CA ASP A 219 2.88 -25.40 11.71
C ASP A 219 2.25 -24.59 10.56
N SER A 220 1.04 -25.01 10.15
CA SER A 220 0.25 -24.37 9.09
C SER A 220 -0.21 -22.94 9.41
N GLU A 221 -0.23 -22.54 10.67
CA GLU A 221 -0.54 -21.16 11.10
C GLU A 221 0.72 -20.30 11.23
N GLY A 222 1.90 -20.92 11.15
CA GLY A 222 3.19 -20.25 11.30
C GLY A 222 3.65 -20.20 12.75
N ASN A 223 3.08 -20.99 13.66
CA ASN A 223 3.58 -21.11 15.03
C ASN A 223 4.76 -22.09 15.09
N HIS A 224 5.77 -21.73 15.88
CA HIS A 224 6.95 -22.58 16.04
C HIS A 224 6.61 -23.87 16.81
N ILE A 225 7.05 -25.01 16.29
CA ILE A 225 6.81 -26.31 16.90
C ILE A 225 7.79 -26.51 18.05
N LYS A 226 7.33 -27.07 19.17
CA LYS A 226 8.21 -27.25 20.34
C LYS A 226 9.36 -28.20 20.01
N ASN A 227 10.57 -27.83 20.43
CA ASN A 227 11.82 -28.59 20.27
C ASN A 227 12.32 -28.74 18.82
N THR A 228 11.87 -27.92 17.88
CA THR A 228 12.44 -27.83 16.52
C THR A 228 13.47 -26.70 16.43
N PRO A 229 14.40 -26.73 15.46
CA PRO A 229 15.33 -25.62 15.24
C PRO A 229 14.62 -24.42 14.58
N PHE A 230 15.05 -23.20 14.90
CA PHE A 230 14.59 -21.96 14.27
C PHE A 230 15.20 -21.70 12.88
N GLY A 231 15.77 -22.73 12.27
CA GLY A 231 16.31 -22.72 10.92
C GLY A 231 17.75 -23.20 10.82
N PRO A 232 18.25 -23.36 9.57
CA PRO A 232 17.46 -23.34 8.34
C PRO A 232 16.52 -24.56 8.21
N PRO A 233 15.38 -24.44 7.52
CA PRO A 233 14.94 -23.24 6.81
C PRO A 233 14.36 -22.17 7.76
N PHE A 234 14.42 -20.89 7.37
CA PHE A 234 13.96 -19.74 8.16
C PHE A 234 12.54 -19.27 7.84
N ALA A 235 11.75 -20.03 7.07
CA ALA A 235 10.35 -19.73 6.77
C ALA A 235 10.12 -18.30 6.20
N LEU A 236 10.85 -17.93 5.15
CA LEU A 236 10.79 -16.59 4.56
C LEU A 236 10.90 -16.59 3.03
N VAL A 237 10.40 -15.54 2.41
CA VAL A 237 10.76 -15.16 1.03
C VAL A 237 11.49 -13.82 1.11
N GLN A 238 12.72 -13.76 0.59
CA GLN A 238 13.58 -12.58 0.64
C GLN A 238 13.86 -12.08 -0.77
N GLY A 239 13.90 -10.75 -0.89
CA GLY A 239 14.08 -10.04 -2.14
C GLY A 239 14.69 -8.66 -1.93
N THR A 240 14.75 -7.90 -3.01
CA THR A 240 15.24 -6.53 -3.02
C THR A 240 14.18 -5.59 -3.59
N LEU A 241 14.07 -4.40 -3.02
CA LEU A 241 13.22 -3.31 -3.51
C LEU A 241 14.07 -2.15 -3.99
N GLU A 242 15.01 -2.39 -4.90
CA GLU A 242 15.84 -1.33 -5.51
C GLU A 242 15.55 -1.20 -7.00
N ALA A 243 15.18 0.00 -7.44
CA ALA A 243 15.01 0.30 -8.86
C ALA A 243 16.38 0.51 -9.52
N GLN A 244 16.63 -0.22 -10.61
CA GLN A 244 17.90 -0.15 -11.32
C GLN A 244 18.20 1.29 -11.78
N GLY A 245 19.39 1.78 -11.44
CA GLY A 245 19.85 3.14 -11.79
C GLY A 245 19.44 4.23 -10.79
N GLY A 246 18.69 3.90 -9.73
CA GLY A 246 18.48 4.76 -8.57
C GLY A 246 19.56 4.51 -7.50
N THR A 247 19.92 5.55 -6.74
CA THR A 247 20.71 5.38 -5.51
C THR A 247 19.76 5.07 -4.36
N PHE A 248 19.83 3.87 -3.79
CA PHE A 248 19.12 3.57 -2.55
C PHE A 248 19.77 4.26 -1.36
N ASN A 249 18.99 5.07 -0.64
CA ASN A 249 19.42 5.68 0.61
C ASN A 249 19.01 4.76 1.77
N LYS A 250 19.96 4.49 2.67
CA LYS A 250 19.70 3.69 3.88
C LYS A 250 18.52 4.26 4.66
N ILE A 251 17.55 3.41 4.95
CA ILE A 251 16.38 3.76 5.74
C ILE A 251 16.76 3.68 7.24
N PRO A 252 16.43 4.69 8.06
CA PRO A 252 16.67 4.63 9.50
C PRO A 252 15.86 3.50 10.13
N THR A 253 16.33 2.95 11.24
CA THR A 253 15.56 1.96 12.01
C THR A 253 14.31 2.62 12.59
N GLU A 254 13.14 2.03 12.33
CA GLU A 254 11.85 2.53 12.80
C GLU A 254 11.28 1.59 13.87
N VAL A 255 9.94 1.45 13.97
CA VAL A 255 9.37 0.50 14.94
C VAL A 255 9.71 -0.93 14.50
N CYS A 256 10.30 -1.70 15.42
CA CYS A 256 10.63 -3.10 15.23
C CYS A 256 9.74 -3.98 16.12
N PRO A 257 8.50 -4.29 15.71
CA PRO A 257 7.65 -5.22 16.43
C PRO A 257 8.15 -6.66 16.24
N THR A 258 7.68 -7.57 17.08
CA THR A 258 7.91 -9.01 16.90
C THR A 258 7.40 -9.47 15.53
N ILE A 259 8.24 -10.19 14.78
CA ILE A 259 7.90 -10.68 13.44
C ILE A 259 6.81 -11.75 13.52
N ARG A 260 5.75 -11.55 12.73
CA ARG A 260 4.62 -12.47 12.60
C ARG A 260 4.51 -12.98 11.16
N ARG A 261 3.77 -14.06 10.96
CA ARG A 261 3.41 -14.54 9.63
C ARG A 261 2.75 -13.39 8.84
N GLY A 262 3.27 -13.14 7.64
CA GLY A 262 2.85 -12.05 6.76
C GLY A 262 3.56 -10.71 7.00
N SER A 263 4.39 -10.55 8.05
CA SER A 263 5.18 -9.34 8.23
C SER A 263 6.12 -9.11 7.04
N VAL A 264 6.19 -7.86 6.58
CA VAL A 264 7.12 -7.38 5.56
C VAL A 264 8.10 -6.42 6.23
N ALA A 265 9.38 -6.77 6.18
CA ALA A 265 10.41 -6.08 6.95
C ALA A 265 11.72 -5.92 6.18
N TRP A 266 12.46 -4.86 6.52
CA TRP A 266 13.80 -4.64 5.97
C TRP A 266 14.83 -5.56 6.61
N ILE A 267 15.81 -5.98 5.82
CA ILE A 267 17.06 -6.56 6.31
C ILE A 267 18.05 -5.39 6.48
N GLY A 268 18.44 -5.12 7.73
CA GLY A 268 19.24 -3.94 8.06
C GLY A 268 18.50 -2.65 7.70
N SER A 269 19.14 -1.80 6.88
CA SER A 269 18.58 -0.52 6.44
C SER A 269 17.98 -0.55 5.03
N GLY A 270 17.68 -1.74 4.50
CA GLY A 270 17.28 -1.97 3.10
C GLY A 270 18.46 -1.90 2.10
N PRO A 271 18.22 -2.07 0.78
CA PRO A 271 16.92 -2.29 0.11
C PRO A 271 16.42 -3.73 0.18
N GLU A 272 17.22 -4.60 0.79
CA GLU A 272 16.87 -6.00 1.01
C GLU A 272 15.73 -6.11 2.02
N PHE A 273 14.74 -6.93 1.70
CA PHE A 273 13.54 -7.14 2.52
C PHE A 273 13.15 -8.61 2.53
N PHE A 274 12.28 -8.98 3.48
CA PHE A 274 11.66 -10.28 3.48
C PHE A 274 10.16 -10.21 3.80
N ILE A 275 9.45 -11.24 3.38
CA ILE A 275 8.10 -11.59 3.78
C ILE A 275 8.21 -12.83 4.66
N SER A 276 7.73 -12.73 5.90
CA SER A 276 7.74 -13.85 6.83
C SER A 276 6.61 -14.83 6.54
N LEU A 277 6.91 -16.12 6.47
CA LEU A 277 5.92 -17.20 6.36
C LEU A 277 5.53 -17.76 7.74
N ALA A 278 6.19 -17.30 8.81
CA ALA A 278 5.97 -17.78 10.16
C ALA A 278 6.15 -16.68 11.23
N ASN A 279 5.84 -17.01 12.48
CA ASN A 279 6.09 -16.18 13.65
C ASN A 279 7.53 -16.41 14.14
N HIS A 280 8.30 -15.33 14.28
CA HIS A 280 9.70 -15.36 14.71
C HIS A 280 9.91 -14.51 15.97
N VAL A 281 9.60 -15.10 17.12
CA VAL A 281 9.80 -14.46 18.43
C VAL A 281 11.27 -14.36 18.81
N GLU A 282 12.10 -15.26 18.28
CA GLU A 282 13.54 -15.35 18.50
C GLU A 282 14.33 -14.24 17.82
N TRP A 283 13.77 -13.61 16.79
CA TRP A 283 14.32 -12.44 16.11
C TRP A 283 14.06 -11.12 16.85
N LYS A 284 13.34 -11.18 17.98
CA LYS A 284 13.11 -10.06 18.88
C LYS A 284 12.62 -8.81 18.12
N LYS A 285 13.29 -7.67 18.32
CA LYS A 285 12.95 -6.34 17.76
C LYS A 285 14.05 -5.85 16.82
N ASP A 286 14.56 -6.76 15.99
CA ASP A 286 15.76 -6.48 15.17
C ASP A 286 15.42 -5.93 13.78
N TYR A 287 14.17 -6.04 13.34
CA TYR A 287 13.75 -5.69 11.99
C TYR A 287 12.64 -4.64 11.98
N THR A 288 12.83 -3.60 11.15
CA THR A 288 11.79 -2.60 10.90
C THR A 288 10.69 -3.22 10.04
N VAL A 289 9.47 -3.33 10.61
CA VAL A 289 8.30 -3.84 9.90
C VAL A 289 7.52 -2.65 9.33
N PHE A 290 7.41 -2.60 8.00
CA PHE A 290 6.77 -1.48 7.30
C PHE A 290 5.46 -1.88 6.60
N ALA A 291 5.18 -3.17 6.48
CA ALA A 291 3.92 -3.67 5.93
C ALA A 291 3.54 -5.06 6.46
N SER A 292 2.34 -5.50 6.12
CA SER A 292 1.93 -6.91 6.22
C SER A 292 1.22 -7.38 4.96
N VAL A 293 1.49 -8.59 4.50
CA VAL A 293 0.71 -9.27 3.46
C VAL A 293 -0.71 -9.51 3.96
N LEU A 294 -1.71 -9.28 3.11
CA LEU A 294 -3.10 -9.62 3.43
C LEU A 294 -3.27 -11.14 3.57
N PRO A 295 -4.05 -11.63 4.56
CA PRO A 295 -4.17 -13.07 4.83
C PRO A 295 -4.55 -13.91 3.61
N GLU A 296 -5.42 -13.40 2.73
CA GLU A 296 -5.90 -14.04 1.51
C GLU A 296 -4.80 -14.31 0.47
N ASP A 297 -3.71 -13.53 0.49
CA ASP A 297 -2.61 -13.64 -0.49
C ASP A 297 -1.41 -14.41 0.07
N MET A 298 -1.45 -14.86 1.32
CA MET A 298 -0.33 -15.60 1.92
C MET A 298 -0.01 -16.90 1.18
N ASN A 299 -0.99 -17.51 0.52
CA ASN A 299 -0.78 -18.68 -0.34
C ASN A 299 0.17 -18.40 -1.51
N ILE A 300 0.25 -17.17 -2.01
CA ILE A 300 1.18 -16.76 -3.09
C ILE A 300 2.61 -16.77 -2.56
N ALA A 301 2.84 -16.22 -1.36
CA ALA A 301 4.15 -16.23 -0.73
C ALA A 301 4.61 -17.66 -0.43
N GLU A 302 3.69 -18.50 0.07
CA GLU A 302 3.96 -19.93 0.29
C GLU A 302 4.26 -20.67 -1.02
N LYS A 303 3.58 -20.33 -2.12
CA LYS A 303 3.87 -20.90 -3.44
C LYS A 303 5.28 -20.52 -3.94
N ILE A 304 5.69 -19.26 -3.76
CA ILE A 304 7.05 -18.81 -4.11
C ILE A 304 8.10 -19.54 -3.26
N ALA A 305 7.80 -19.80 -1.98
CA ALA A 305 8.69 -20.52 -1.07
C ALA A 305 8.95 -21.99 -1.44
N GLN A 306 8.15 -22.56 -2.35
CA GLN A 306 8.25 -23.94 -2.83
C GLN A 306 8.86 -24.04 -4.23
N LEU A 307 9.32 -22.93 -4.81
CA LEU A 307 10.00 -22.94 -6.10
C LEU A 307 11.37 -23.63 -6.00
N PRO A 308 11.94 -24.12 -7.12
CA PRO A 308 13.26 -24.72 -7.13
C PRO A 308 14.34 -23.78 -6.57
N THR A 309 15.19 -24.32 -5.69
CA THR A 309 16.27 -23.58 -5.02
C THR A 309 17.58 -24.35 -5.01
N THR A 310 18.69 -23.63 -5.06
CA THR A 310 20.04 -24.14 -4.80
C THR A 310 20.51 -23.78 -3.39
N PRO A 311 21.16 -24.72 -2.67
CA PRO A 311 21.75 -24.41 -1.37
C PRO A 311 22.98 -23.51 -1.54
N GLU A 312 23.09 -22.49 -0.69
CA GLU A 312 24.26 -21.61 -0.57
C GLU A 312 24.65 -21.41 0.89
N VAL A 313 25.85 -20.86 1.13
CA VAL A 313 26.33 -20.53 2.48
C VAL A 313 26.64 -19.05 2.57
N TRP A 314 25.87 -18.32 3.36
CA TRP A 314 26.07 -16.88 3.60
C TRP A 314 26.48 -16.66 5.05
N ASN A 315 27.66 -16.08 5.27
CA ASN A 315 28.19 -15.83 6.63
C ASN A 315 28.14 -17.09 7.53
N SER A 316 28.50 -18.25 6.99
CA SER A 316 28.46 -19.56 7.67
C SER A 316 27.06 -20.09 8.00
N ILE A 317 26.01 -19.53 7.40
CA ILE A 317 24.62 -19.99 7.52
C ILE A 317 24.20 -20.62 6.19
N ASN A 318 23.67 -21.84 6.24
CA ASN A 318 23.10 -22.47 5.05
C ASN A 318 21.77 -21.78 4.70
N VAL A 319 21.62 -21.39 3.45
CA VAL A 319 20.41 -20.75 2.91
C VAL A 319 20.00 -21.42 1.60
N THR A 320 18.75 -21.22 1.16
CA THR A 320 18.28 -21.71 -0.15
C THR A 320 17.90 -20.53 -1.04
N VAL A 321 18.63 -20.40 -2.15
CA VAL A 321 18.49 -19.32 -3.14
C VAL A 321 17.67 -19.86 -4.31
N LEU A 322 16.74 -19.06 -4.83
CA LEU A 322 15.93 -19.42 -5.98
C LEU A 322 16.83 -19.66 -7.21
N GLU A 323 16.65 -20.79 -7.89
CA GLU A 323 17.38 -21.08 -9.13
C GLU A 323 17.15 -20.01 -10.21
N LYS A 324 15.93 -19.46 -10.21
CA LYS A 324 15.54 -18.32 -11.03
C LYS A 324 14.88 -17.28 -10.12
N PRO A 325 15.46 -16.07 -9.98
CA PRO A 325 14.81 -14.99 -9.26
C PRO A 325 13.41 -14.70 -9.83
N VAL A 326 12.48 -14.35 -8.95
CA VAL A 326 11.10 -14.00 -9.31
C VAL A 326 11.01 -12.48 -9.39
N PRO A 327 10.90 -11.89 -10.59
CA PRO A 327 10.72 -10.45 -10.74
C PRO A 327 9.41 -10.03 -10.09
N LEU A 328 9.41 -8.83 -9.48
CA LEU A 328 8.20 -8.26 -8.90
C LEU A 328 8.00 -6.82 -9.37
N LEU A 329 6.74 -6.46 -9.59
CA LEU A 329 6.30 -5.12 -9.95
C LEU A 329 5.49 -4.54 -8.79
N LEU A 330 5.93 -3.39 -8.30
CA LEU A 330 5.18 -2.64 -7.30
C LEU A 330 4.09 -1.84 -8.00
N ARG A 331 2.83 -2.05 -7.63
CA ARG A 331 1.67 -1.41 -8.27
C ARG A 331 0.61 -0.97 -7.29
N ARG A 332 -0.19 0.01 -7.71
CA ARG A 332 -1.44 0.37 -7.03
C ARG A 332 -2.50 -0.68 -7.31
N ILE A 333 -3.34 -0.96 -6.32
CA ILE A 333 -4.53 -1.79 -6.52
C ILE A 333 -5.61 -0.98 -7.22
N LYS A 334 -6.36 -1.61 -8.13
CA LYS A 334 -7.56 -1.00 -8.70
C LYS A 334 -8.68 -1.12 -7.66
N THR A 335 -9.08 -0.01 -7.05
CA THR A 335 -10.28 0.02 -6.22
C THR A 335 -11.53 0.03 -7.12
N SER A 336 -12.62 -0.60 -6.67
CA SER A 336 -13.91 -0.62 -7.38
C SER A 336 -14.54 0.77 -7.55
N HIS A 337 -14.03 1.76 -6.82
CA HIS A 337 -14.28 3.18 -7.03
C HIS A 337 -13.17 3.70 -7.94
N GLY A 338 -13.28 3.40 -9.24
CA GLY A 338 -12.27 3.72 -10.24
C GLY A 338 -11.76 5.16 -10.13
N ASP A 339 -10.47 5.35 -10.40
CA ASP A 339 -9.72 6.62 -10.43
C ASP A 339 -10.60 7.87 -10.44
N LEU A 340 -11.05 8.31 -9.25
CA LEU A 340 -11.73 9.59 -9.07
C LEU A 340 -10.78 10.79 -9.31
N THR A 341 -9.54 10.53 -9.74
CA THR A 341 -8.51 11.52 -9.98
C THR A 341 -8.11 11.65 -11.46
N ALA A 342 -8.63 10.82 -12.37
CA ALA A 342 -8.29 10.90 -13.79
C ALA A 342 -9.10 11.95 -14.60
N ASN A 343 -10.20 12.51 -14.07
CA ASN A 343 -11.08 13.43 -14.83
C ASN A 343 -11.27 14.82 -14.17
N MET A 344 -10.18 15.50 -13.79
CA MET A 344 -10.21 16.95 -13.51
C MET A 344 -9.18 17.74 -14.34
N LYS A 345 -9.02 17.38 -15.62
CA LYS A 345 -8.41 18.26 -16.61
C LYS A 345 -9.29 18.31 -17.87
N SER A 346 -10.21 19.26 -17.89
CA SER A 346 -10.67 20.00 -19.06
C SER A 346 -11.92 20.80 -18.67
N ASN A 347 -11.71 22.04 -18.23
CA ASN A 347 -12.48 23.21 -18.66
C ASN A 347 -11.80 24.47 -18.16
#